data_AF-A0A0C3D283-F1
#
_entry.id   AF-A0A0C3D283-F1
#
_cell.length_a   1.000
_cell.length_b   1.000
_cell.length_c   1.000
_cell.angle_alpha   90.00
_cell.angle_beta   90.00
_cell.angle_gamma   90.00
#
_symmetry.space_group_name_H-M   'P 1'
#
loop_
_entity.id
_entity.type
_entity.pdbx_description
1 polymer ?
#
loop_
_entity_poly.entity_id
_entity_poly.type
_entity_poly.pdbx_seq_one_letter_code
_entity_poly.pdbx_strand_id
1 'polypeptide(L)'
;MASLKQKKQDFSIACHGGLTHAEQFLGLRDMKDSDPILDVVFVSIDLEVSRRERGKPGAPLVKELGIATLDTRHLKSLVSPFTATKSISTQQFSTSHASRDFLDCDVTDFKECVFAETLFTEQRDLPTTISKCLCIQDESSPGSRAFRNIVIVGHSIKSDLKILQRLGIDVYRIAPVVAILDTYHMIQNLFKANSIFLNSTAPMASFTLSALLAELKCPYKRSDLHNAGNDATFTLHAMLMLAIKSAESREIGPIERENLERLKALTQVELDECTRWKPTRIAVGFYAPGSPNQSNSKTQSNQ
;
A
#
# COMPACT_ATOMS: atom_id res chain seq x y z
N MET A 1 -10.37 -29.72 -27.87
CA MET A 1 -10.05 -28.93 -26.66
C MET A 1 -10.20 -27.46 -27.01
N ALA A 2 -11.28 -26.82 -26.56
CA ALA A 2 -11.57 -25.43 -26.90
C ALA A 2 -10.68 -24.49 -26.05
N SER A 3 -9.85 -23.70 -26.73
CA SER A 3 -9.09 -22.60 -26.14
C SER A 3 -10.07 -21.53 -25.65
N LEU A 4 -10.24 -21.43 -24.33
CA LEU A 4 -10.90 -20.31 -23.68
C LEU A 4 -10.06 -19.06 -23.94
N LYS A 5 -10.41 -18.30 -24.96
CA LYS A 5 -9.93 -16.92 -25.13
C LYS A 5 -10.38 -16.13 -23.88
N GLN A 6 -9.47 -15.90 -22.94
CA GLN A 6 -9.68 -14.95 -21.85
C GLN A 6 -10.04 -13.60 -22.48
N LYS A 7 -11.30 -13.19 -22.33
CA LYS A 7 -11.77 -11.87 -22.73
C LYS A 7 -10.96 -10.84 -21.93
N LYS A 8 -10.34 -9.88 -22.61
CA LYS A 8 -9.59 -8.80 -21.97
C LYS A 8 -10.55 -8.02 -21.06
N GLN A 9 -10.46 -8.26 -19.76
CA GLN A 9 -11.26 -7.56 -18.75
C GLN A 9 -10.59 -6.20 -18.49
N ASP A 10 -11.29 -5.11 -18.79
CA ASP A 10 -10.83 -3.77 -18.45
C ASP A 10 -11.23 -3.48 -16.99
N PHE A 11 -10.23 -3.25 -16.15
CA PHE A 11 -10.45 -2.76 -14.79
C PHE A 11 -10.99 -1.34 -14.86
N SER A 12 -12.17 -1.10 -14.26
CA SER A 12 -12.75 0.23 -14.20
C SER A 12 -12.11 1.03 -13.08
N ILE A 13 -10.89 1.54 -13.32
CA ILE A 13 -10.26 2.53 -12.45
C ILE A 13 -11.15 3.78 -12.46
N ALA A 14 -11.42 4.33 -11.27
CA ALA A 14 -12.27 5.49 -11.12
C ALA A 14 -11.76 6.68 -11.95
N CYS A 15 -12.69 7.44 -12.53
CA CYS A 15 -12.36 8.60 -13.35
C CYS A 15 -11.45 9.58 -12.59
N HIS A 16 -10.47 10.14 -13.29
CA HIS A 16 -9.46 11.05 -12.70
C HIS A 16 -8.71 10.47 -11.48
N GLY A 17 -8.51 9.14 -11.45
CA GLY A 17 -7.87 8.44 -10.34
C GLY A 17 -8.77 8.26 -9.11
N GLY A 18 -9.99 8.81 -9.12
CA GLY A 18 -10.99 8.60 -8.08
C GLY A 18 -10.86 9.50 -6.85
N LEU A 19 -10.20 10.65 -6.93
CA LEU A 19 -10.08 11.57 -5.79
C LEU A 19 -11.45 11.95 -5.19
N THR A 20 -12.45 12.23 -6.03
CA THR A 20 -13.81 12.52 -5.58
C THR A 20 -14.44 11.35 -4.83
N HIS A 21 -14.17 10.11 -5.26
CA HIS A 21 -14.65 8.93 -4.54
C HIS A 21 -13.96 8.80 -3.18
N ALA A 22 -12.64 9.04 -3.12
CA ALA A 22 -11.90 9.06 -1.85
C ALA A 22 -12.49 10.10 -0.88
N GLU A 23 -12.75 11.33 -1.34
CA GLU A 23 -13.38 12.37 -0.53
C GLU A 23 -14.78 11.96 -0.04
N GLN A 24 -15.59 11.30 -0.87
CA GLN A 24 -16.91 10.79 -0.49
C GLN A 24 -16.81 9.68 0.55
N PHE A 25 -15.95 8.68 0.35
CA PHE A 25 -15.74 7.60 1.30
C PHE A 25 -15.21 8.09 2.66
N LEU A 26 -14.42 9.17 2.66
CA LEU A 26 -13.86 9.82 3.84
C LEU A 26 -14.77 10.90 4.45
N GLY A 27 -15.96 11.13 3.89
CA GLY A 27 -16.90 12.15 4.37
C GLY A 27 -16.40 13.58 4.31
N LEU A 28 -15.49 13.84 3.37
CA LEU A 28 -15.03 15.17 3.03
C LEU A 28 -15.90 15.82 1.96
N ARG A 29 -16.67 15.04 1.20
CA ARG A 29 -17.57 15.53 0.13
C ARG A 29 -18.96 14.95 0.29
N ASP A 30 -19.98 15.81 0.29
CA ASP A 30 -21.38 15.41 0.37
C ASP A 30 -21.77 14.33 -0.66
N MET A 31 -22.42 13.30 -0.14
CA MET A 31 -23.28 12.38 -0.88
C MET A 31 -24.71 12.76 -0.52
N LYS A 32 -25.58 12.98 -1.51
CA LYS A 32 -27.00 13.19 -1.23
C LYS A 32 -27.53 11.96 -0.47
N ASP A 33 -27.86 12.13 0.80
CA ASP A 33 -28.63 11.19 1.65
C ASP A 33 -27.91 10.02 2.37
N SER A 34 -26.61 10.11 2.74
CA SER A 34 -25.96 9.06 3.56
C SER A 34 -25.13 9.60 4.75
N ASP A 35 -24.82 8.72 5.71
CA ASP A 35 -23.74 8.92 6.70
C ASP A 35 -22.51 9.50 5.98
N PRO A 36 -21.90 10.61 6.46
CA PRO A 36 -20.87 11.29 5.70
C PRO A 36 -19.68 10.36 5.44
N ILE A 37 -19.30 9.49 6.37
CA ILE A 37 -18.23 8.52 6.15
C ILE A 37 -18.87 7.20 5.71
N LEU A 38 -18.60 6.74 4.49
CA LEU A 38 -19.11 5.45 4.03
C LEU A 38 -18.38 4.29 4.72
N ASP A 39 -19.12 3.22 4.99
CA ASP A 39 -18.59 2.03 5.63
C ASP A 39 -17.84 1.14 4.63
N VAL A 40 -16.53 1.38 4.52
CA VAL A 40 -15.63 0.71 3.58
C VAL A 40 -14.27 0.46 4.22
N VAL A 41 -13.51 -0.46 3.66
CA VAL A 41 -12.09 -0.61 3.96
C VAL A 41 -11.27 -0.22 2.73
N PHE A 42 -10.40 0.77 2.89
CA PHE A 42 -9.38 1.05 1.88
C PHE A 42 -8.32 -0.04 1.94
N VAL A 43 -7.99 -0.63 0.80
CA VAL A 43 -6.98 -1.66 0.66
C VAL A 43 -5.98 -1.25 -0.42
N SER A 44 -4.82 -0.79 -0.01
CA SER A 44 -3.71 -0.50 -0.92
C SER A 44 -2.91 -1.75 -1.21
N ILE A 45 -2.53 -1.93 -2.47
CA ILE A 45 -1.80 -3.10 -2.96
C ILE A 45 -0.61 -2.63 -3.80
N ASP A 46 0.54 -3.24 -3.56
CA ASP A 46 1.72 -3.12 -4.41
C ASP A 46 2.37 -4.50 -4.63
N LEU A 47 2.88 -4.74 -5.84
CA LEU A 47 3.52 -5.99 -6.24
C LEU A 47 4.88 -5.73 -6.87
N GLU A 48 5.94 -6.25 -6.25
CA GLU A 48 7.25 -6.26 -6.87
C GLU A 48 7.44 -7.53 -7.70
N VAL A 49 7.64 -7.35 -9.01
CA VAL A 49 7.82 -8.44 -9.97
C VAL A 49 9.26 -8.49 -10.47
N SER A 50 9.77 -9.72 -10.62
CA SER A 50 11.08 -9.98 -11.23
C SER A 50 11.22 -9.27 -12.58
N ARG A 51 12.29 -8.46 -12.72
CA ARG A 51 12.59 -7.71 -13.96
C ARG A 51 12.67 -8.63 -15.17
N ARG A 52 13.20 -9.84 -14.99
CA ARG A 52 13.34 -10.86 -16.04
C ARG A 52 11.98 -11.35 -16.57
N GLU A 53 10.92 -11.22 -15.77
CA GLU A 53 9.57 -11.68 -16.11
C GLU A 53 8.62 -10.55 -16.54
N ARG A 54 9.07 -9.29 -16.47
CA ARG A 54 8.28 -8.14 -16.93
C ARG A 54 8.03 -8.26 -18.44
N GLY A 55 6.77 -8.21 -18.84
CA GLY A 55 6.35 -8.29 -20.24
C GLY A 55 6.28 -9.70 -20.86
N LYS A 56 6.71 -10.75 -20.15
CA LYS A 56 6.57 -12.14 -20.64
C LYS A 56 5.13 -12.65 -20.52
N PRO A 57 4.68 -13.58 -21.37
CA PRO A 57 3.40 -14.26 -21.21
C PRO A 57 3.41 -15.19 -19.98
N GLY A 58 2.22 -15.53 -19.45
CA GLY A 58 2.06 -16.43 -18.30
C GLY A 58 2.04 -15.71 -16.95
N ALA A 59 2.02 -16.48 -15.85
CA ALA A 59 2.05 -15.95 -14.49
C ALA A 59 3.46 -15.40 -14.15
N PRO A 60 3.61 -14.11 -13.81
CA PRO A 60 4.91 -13.55 -13.51
C PRO A 60 5.42 -14.04 -12.16
N LEU A 61 6.74 -14.13 -12.01
CA LEU A 61 7.37 -14.34 -10.70
C LEU A 61 7.27 -13.05 -9.87
N VAL A 62 6.35 -13.07 -8.90
CA VAL A 62 6.20 -12.02 -7.89
C VAL A 62 7.25 -12.27 -6.83
N LYS A 63 7.98 -11.24 -6.44
CA LYS A 63 9.00 -11.29 -5.38
C LYS A 63 8.41 -10.84 -4.05
N GLU A 64 7.64 -9.76 -4.07
CA GLU A 64 7.02 -9.19 -2.87
C GLU A 64 5.56 -8.80 -3.13
N LEU A 65 4.75 -8.90 -2.09
CA LEU A 65 3.37 -8.44 -2.05
C LEU A 65 3.19 -7.57 -0.81
N GLY A 66 2.80 -6.33 -1.03
CA GLY A 66 2.44 -5.39 0.03
C GLY A 66 0.95 -5.15 0.04
N ILE A 67 0.36 -5.17 1.24
CA ILE A 67 -1.03 -4.81 1.46
C ILE A 67 -1.11 -3.89 2.67
N ALA A 68 -1.74 -2.73 2.50
CA ALA A 68 -2.04 -1.82 3.59
C ALA A 68 -3.54 -1.57 3.67
N THR A 69 -4.13 -1.60 4.85
CA THR A 69 -5.57 -1.46 5.04
C THR A 69 -5.92 -0.35 6.01
N LEU A 70 -6.94 0.45 5.68
CA LEU A 70 -7.55 1.43 6.58
C LEU A 70 -9.07 1.21 6.63
N ASP A 71 -9.59 0.86 7.80
CA ASP A 71 -11.03 0.76 8.03
C ASP A 71 -11.62 2.14 8.37
N THR A 72 -12.62 2.61 7.62
CA THR A 72 -13.25 3.90 7.90
C THR A 72 -14.00 3.93 9.23
N ARG A 73 -14.33 2.77 9.81
CA ARG A 73 -14.89 2.68 11.17
C ARG A 73 -13.92 3.22 12.23
N HIS A 74 -12.60 3.14 12.01
CA HIS A 74 -11.61 3.75 12.90
C HIS A 74 -11.75 5.28 12.92
N LEU A 75 -11.98 5.91 11.76
CA LEU A 75 -12.25 7.36 11.67
C LEU A 75 -13.55 7.74 12.39
N LYS A 76 -14.62 6.95 12.23
CA LYS A 76 -15.92 7.21 12.90
C LYS A 76 -15.82 7.12 14.43
N SER A 77 -14.94 6.27 14.94
CA SER A 77 -14.77 6.08 16.37
C SER A 77 -14.05 7.25 17.07
N LEU A 78 -13.42 8.16 16.32
CA LEU A 78 -12.71 9.30 16.88
C LEU A 78 -13.69 10.36 17.39
N VAL A 79 -13.63 10.60 18.70
CA VAL A 79 -14.39 11.64 19.42
C VAL A 79 -13.49 12.83 19.78
N SER A 80 -14.05 14.04 19.76
CA SER A 80 -13.33 15.27 20.07
C SER A 80 -13.01 15.38 21.58
N PRO A 81 -11.78 15.76 21.99
CA PRO A 81 -10.61 16.07 21.15
C PRO A 81 -10.03 14.79 20.51
N PHE A 82 -9.89 14.79 19.19
CA PHE A 82 -9.58 13.59 18.40
C PHE A 82 -8.24 12.99 18.80
N THR A 83 -8.29 11.93 19.60
CA THR A 83 -7.12 11.16 20.03
C THR A 83 -7.06 9.91 19.16
N ALA A 84 -6.29 9.97 18.07
CA ALA A 84 -6.13 8.86 17.16
C ALA A 84 -5.05 7.89 17.63
N THR A 85 -5.23 6.62 17.30
CA THR A 85 -4.19 5.60 17.33
C THR A 85 -3.87 5.16 15.91
N LYS A 86 -2.78 4.42 15.74
CA LYS A 86 -2.54 3.71 14.49
C LYS A 86 -3.75 2.88 14.09
N SER A 87 -4.16 3.07 12.86
CA SER A 87 -5.36 2.58 12.20
C SER A 87 -5.05 1.93 10.85
N ILE A 88 -3.87 2.21 10.26
CA ILE A 88 -3.36 1.50 9.09
C ILE A 88 -2.65 0.22 9.54
N SER A 89 -3.13 -0.92 9.03
CA SER A 89 -2.47 -2.22 9.21
C SER A 89 -1.73 -2.58 7.93
N THR A 90 -0.48 -3.04 8.04
CA THR A 90 0.35 -3.44 6.90
C THR A 90 0.64 -4.93 6.98
N GLN A 91 0.57 -5.60 5.83
CA GLN A 91 1.03 -6.98 5.63
C GLN A 91 2.05 -6.96 4.49
N GLN A 92 3.25 -7.49 4.77
CA GLN A 92 4.32 -7.65 3.79
C GLN A 92 4.59 -9.14 3.60
N PHE A 93 4.59 -9.59 2.35
CA PHE A 93 4.94 -10.95 1.99
C PHE A 93 6.11 -10.99 1.01
N SER A 94 6.98 -11.98 1.15
CA SER A 94 8.08 -12.29 0.23
C SER A 94 7.97 -13.73 -0.27
N THR A 95 8.23 -13.95 -1.56
CA THR A 95 8.35 -15.30 -2.15
C THR A 95 9.76 -15.85 -2.15
N SER A 96 10.74 -15.01 -1.83
CA SER A 96 12.14 -15.40 -1.67
C SER A 96 12.45 -15.67 -0.20
N HIS A 97 13.29 -16.68 0.06
CA HIS A 97 13.82 -16.86 1.40
C HIS A 97 14.85 -15.76 1.66
N ALA A 98 14.51 -14.86 2.59
CA ALA A 98 15.30 -13.72 3.03
C ALA A 98 16.65 -14.08 3.70
N SER A 99 17.24 -15.24 3.44
CA SER A 99 18.58 -15.60 3.93
C SER A 99 19.41 -16.42 2.95
N ARG A 100 18.85 -16.92 1.84
CA ARG A 100 19.56 -17.85 0.93
C ARG A 100 19.51 -17.48 -0.55
N ASP A 101 18.51 -16.72 -1.00
CA ASP A 101 18.21 -16.57 -2.44
C ASP A 101 18.62 -15.20 -3.01
N PHE A 102 19.49 -14.47 -2.32
CA PHE A 102 19.78 -13.05 -2.56
C PHE A 102 20.72 -12.71 -3.72
N LEU A 103 21.14 -13.69 -4.52
CA LEU A 103 22.13 -13.47 -5.57
C LEU A 103 21.58 -12.76 -6.83
N ASP A 104 20.27 -12.48 -6.90
CA ASP A 104 19.61 -11.90 -8.08
C ASP A 104 18.66 -10.72 -7.73
N CYS A 105 19.01 -10.01 -6.65
CA CYS A 105 18.30 -8.81 -6.18
C CYS A 105 19.01 -7.53 -6.67
N ASP A 106 19.05 -7.31 -7.98
CA ASP A 106 19.83 -6.22 -8.59
C ASP A 106 19.42 -4.79 -8.19
N VAL A 107 18.34 -4.57 -7.40
CA VAL A 107 17.96 -3.23 -6.88
C VAL A 107 17.30 -3.26 -5.48
N THR A 108 16.84 -4.42 -4.99
CA THR A 108 16.33 -4.53 -3.62
C THR A 108 17.40 -5.19 -2.76
N ASP A 109 18.28 -4.38 -2.16
CA ASP A 109 18.82 -4.77 -0.85
C ASP A 109 17.59 -5.15 -0.03
N PHE A 110 17.40 -6.42 0.31
CA PHE A 110 16.19 -6.85 1.00
C PHE A 110 16.08 -6.06 2.31
N LYS A 111 15.21 -5.05 2.28
CA LYS A 111 14.93 -4.18 3.41
C LYS A 111 13.61 -4.64 3.96
N GLU A 112 13.62 -4.98 5.24
CA GLU A 112 12.39 -5.34 5.91
C GLU A 112 11.41 -4.16 5.84
N CYS A 113 10.12 -4.48 5.76
CA CYS A 113 9.08 -3.47 5.77
C CYS A 113 9.16 -2.68 7.08
N VAL A 114 9.13 -1.35 7.00
CA VAL A 114 9.20 -0.46 8.18
C VAL A 114 7.86 -0.33 8.88
N PHE A 115 6.82 -1.02 8.40
CA PHE A 115 5.47 -1.01 8.96
C PHE A 115 5.00 -2.39 9.45
N ALA A 116 5.68 -3.48 9.08
CA ALA A 116 5.29 -4.83 9.44
C ALA A 116 6.45 -5.84 9.32
N GLU A 117 6.32 -6.98 9.97
CA GLU A 117 7.18 -8.13 9.70
C GLU A 117 6.96 -8.65 8.27
N THR A 118 8.05 -9.00 7.58
CA THR A 118 7.98 -9.68 6.28
C THR A 118 7.71 -11.17 6.46
N LEU A 119 6.54 -11.61 6.01
CA LEU A 119 6.12 -13.01 6.03
C LEU A 119 6.55 -13.74 4.76
N PHE A 120 6.94 -15.00 4.88
CA PHE A 120 7.21 -15.83 3.71
C PHE A 120 5.91 -16.41 3.14
N THR A 121 5.76 -16.41 1.82
CA THR A 121 4.66 -17.09 1.12
C THR A 121 5.20 -17.72 -0.16
N GLU A 122 4.78 -18.95 -0.49
CA GLU A 122 5.25 -19.55 -1.73
C GLU A 122 4.54 -18.93 -2.95
N GLN A 123 5.22 -18.92 -4.11
CA GLN A 123 4.66 -18.41 -5.36
C GLN A 123 3.31 -19.06 -5.71
N ARG A 124 3.13 -20.35 -5.39
CA ARG A 124 1.88 -21.09 -5.64
C ARG A 124 0.73 -20.69 -4.71
N ASP A 125 1.05 -20.15 -3.53
CA ASP A 125 0.08 -19.80 -2.50
C ASP A 125 -0.36 -18.33 -2.59
N LEU A 126 0.36 -17.50 -3.38
CA LEU A 126 0.04 -16.08 -3.59
C LEU A 126 -1.43 -15.80 -3.93
N PRO A 127 -2.09 -16.52 -4.86
CA PRO A 127 -3.51 -16.26 -5.15
C PRO A 127 -4.40 -16.44 -3.91
N THR A 128 -4.12 -17.45 -3.10
CA THR A 128 -4.84 -17.71 -1.85
C THR A 128 -4.52 -16.65 -0.80
N THR A 129 -3.26 -16.24 -0.67
CA THR A 129 -2.82 -15.18 0.25
C THR A 129 -3.50 -13.86 -0.09
N ILE A 130 -3.47 -13.43 -1.35
CA ILE A 130 -4.13 -12.20 -1.82
C ILE A 130 -5.64 -12.27 -1.57
N SER A 131 -6.28 -13.40 -1.88
CA SER A 131 -7.71 -13.57 -1.63
C SER A 131 -8.05 -13.39 -0.16
N LYS A 132 -7.27 -13.96 0.77
CA LYS A 132 -7.49 -13.79 2.21
C LYS A 132 -7.36 -12.33 2.65
N CYS A 133 -6.40 -11.59 2.10
CA CYS A 133 -6.20 -10.19 2.45
C CYS A 133 -7.30 -9.26 1.90
N LEU A 134 -7.93 -9.60 0.76
CA LEU A 134 -9.02 -8.82 0.19
C LEU A 134 -10.41 -9.20 0.73
N CYS A 135 -10.57 -10.43 1.20
CA CYS A 135 -11.82 -10.95 1.78
C CYS A 135 -11.95 -10.58 3.27
N ILE A 136 -12.23 -9.30 3.54
CA ILE A 136 -12.34 -8.78 4.91
C ILE A 136 -13.73 -9.11 5.49
N GLN A 137 -13.78 -9.88 6.57
CA GLN A 137 -15.03 -10.25 7.25
C GLN A 137 -15.66 -9.04 7.96
N ASP A 138 -16.99 -8.97 7.96
CA ASP A 138 -17.71 -7.97 8.76
C ASP A 138 -17.97 -8.46 10.19
N GLU A 139 -17.08 -8.11 11.11
CA GLU A 139 -17.17 -8.49 12.53
C GLU A 139 -18.37 -7.85 13.25
N SER A 140 -18.96 -6.77 12.72
CA SER A 140 -20.11 -6.10 13.32
C SER A 140 -21.43 -6.86 13.12
N SER A 141 -21.41 -7.94 12.33
CA SER A 141 -22.55 -8.85 12.16
C SER A 141 -22.17 -10.29 12.55
N PRO A 142 -22.00 -10.60 13.85
CA PRO A 142 -21.60 -11.93 14.30
C PRO A 142 -22.55 -13.02 13.79
N GLY A 143 -22.03 -13.98 13.03
CA GLY A 143 -22.81 -15.07 12.40
C GLY A 143 -23.16 -14.83 10.93
N SER A 144 -22.98 -13.61 10.42
CA SER A 144 -22.99 -13.32 9.00
C SER A 144 -21.65 -13.73 8.36
N ARG A 145 -21.68 -14.45 7.23
CA ARG A 145 -20.49 -14.69 6.40
C ARG A 145 -20.24 -13.53 5.42
N ALA A 146 -20.74 -12.33 5.74
CA ALA A 146 -20.66 -11.18 4.86
C ALA A 146 -19.26 -10.58 4.87
N PHE A 147 -18.77 -10.26 3.68
CA PHE A 147 -17.55 -9.50 3.50
C PHE A 147 -17.85 -8.00 3.48
N ARG A 148 -16.92 -7.20 3.99
CA ARG A 148 -16.95 -5.73 3.93
C ARG A 148 -16.77 -5.26 2.48
N ASN A 149 -17.37 -4.11 2.17
CA ASN A 149 -17.06 -3.39 0.94
C ASN A 149 -15.63 -2.85 0.99
N ILE A 150 -14.87 -3.05 -0.08
CA ILE A 150 -13.49 -2.58 -0.16
C ILE A 150 -13.28 -1.58 -1.31
N VAL A 151 -12.36 -0.65 -1.08
CA VAL A 151 -11.85 0.28 -2.08
C VAL A 151 -10.39 -0.05 -2.33
N ILE A 152 -10.05 -0.53 -3.52
CA ILE A 152 -8.66 -0.84 -3.86
C ILE A 152 -7.92 0.46 -4.17
N VAL A 153 -6.72 0.63 -3.64
CA VAL A 153 -5.87 1.80 -3.86
C VAL A 153 -4.51 1.35 -4.40
N GLY A 154 -3.93 2.12 -5.31
CA GLY A 154 -2.55 1.92 -5.72
C GLY A 154 -1.92 3.17 -6.31
N HIS A 155 -0.66 3.05 -6.69
CA HIS A 155 0.07 4.09 -7.40
C HIS A 155 0.47 3.56 -8.79
N SER A 156 -0.22 4.01 -9.84
CA SER A 156 -0.19 3.35 -11.16
C SER A 156 -0.74 1.91 -11.15
N ILE A 157 -1.81 1.70 -10.37
CA ILE A 157 -2.41 0.40 -9.99
C ILE A 157 -2.76 -0.52 -11.16
N LYS A 158 -2.89 0.03 -12.37
CA LYS A 158 -3.16 -0.75 -13.59
C LYS A 158 -2.13 -1.85 -13.83
N SER A 159 -0.88 -1.64 -13.44
CA SER A 159 0.18 -2.63 -13.59
C SER A 159 -0.04 -3.81 -12.65
N ASP A 160 -0.34 -3.53 -11.39
CA ASP A 160 -0.63 -4.53 -10.35
C ASP A 160 -1.87 -5.35 -10.68
N LEU A 161 -2.95 -4.69 -11.12
CA LEU A 161 -4.18 -5.38 -11.52
C LEU A 161 -3.97 -6.35 -12.70
N LYS A 162 -3.12 -5.99 -13.66
CA LYS A 162 -2.73 -6.91 -14.74
C LYS A 162 -1.91 -8.09 -14.22
N ILE A 163 -1.05 -7.88 -13.22
CA ILE A 163 -0.30 -8.95 -12.58
C ILE A 163 -1.27 -9.88 -11.85
N LEU A 164 -2.19 -9.35 -11.05
CA LEU A 164 -3.25 -10.12 -10.38
C LEU A 164 -4.06 -10.97 -11.38
N GLN A 165 -4.47 -10.39 -12.51
CA GLN A 165 -5.17 -11.12 -13.57
C GLN A 165 -4.34 -12.29 -14.13
N ARG A 166 -3.03 -12.07 -14.35
CA ARG A 166 -2.11 -13.10 -14.83
C ARG A 166 -1.86 -14.20 -13.79
N LEU A 167 -2.07 -13.91 -12.51
CA LEU A 167 -2.09 -14.88 -11.42
C LEU A 167 -3.46 -15.59 -11.29
N GLY A 168 -4.42 -15.29 -12.16
CA GLY A 168 -5.76 -15.87 -12.14
C GLY A 168 -6.71 -15.22 -11.13
N ILE A 169 -6.35 -14.05 -10.60
CA ILE A 169 -7.13 -13.33 -9.59
C ILE A 169 -7.97 -12.26 -10.28
N ASP A 170 -9.28 -12.38 -10.16
CA ASP A 170 -10.22 -11.32 -10.51
C ASP A 170 -10.75 -10.72 -9.20
N VAL A 171 -10.29 -9.50 -8.89
CA VAL A 171 -10.60 -8.80 -7.63
C VAL A 171 -12.11 -8.64 -7.41
N TYR A 172 -12.90 -8.43 -8.47
CA TYR A 172 -14.35 -8.29 -8.38
C TYR A 172 -15.07 -9.62 -8.11
N ARG A 173 -14.41 -10.75 -8.36
CA ARG A 173 -14.98 -12.09 -8.09
C ARG A 173 -14.66 -12.59 -6.69
N ILE A 174 -13.60 -12.08 -6.06
CA ILE A 174 -13.15 -12.54 -4.74
C ILE A 174 -13.63 -11.63 -3.61
N ALA A 175 -13.78 -10.33 -3.85
CA ALA A 175 -14.17 -9.37 -2.81
C ALA A 175 -15.24 -8.37 -3.31
N PRO A 176 -16.05 -7.78 -2.41
CA PRO A 176 -17.00 -6.71 -2.74
C PRO A 176 -16.27 -5.39 -3.03
N VAL A 177 -15.62 -5.29 -4.19
CA VAL A 177 -14.89 -4.09 -4.62
C VAL A 177 -15.87 -3.03 -5.11
N VAL A 178 -15.97 -1.90 -4.40
CA VAL A 178 -16.87 -0.78 -4.77
C VAL A 178 -16.17 0.31 -5.59
N ALA A 179 -14.84 0.42 -5.48
CA ALA A 179 -14.05 1.34 -6.29
C ALA A 179 -12.59 0.90 -6.40
N ILE A 180 -11.91 1.35 -7.45
CA ILE A 180 -10.46 1.24 -7.63
C ILE A 180 -9.90 2.64 -7.84
N LEU A 181 -8.96 3.03 -6.98
CA LEU A 181 -8.37 4.36 -6.88
C LEU A 181 -6.91 4.33 -7.31
N ASP A 182 -6.48 5.35 -8.05
CA ASP A 182 -5.11 5.46 -8.55
C ASP A 182 -4.50 6.82 -8.20
N THR A 183 -3.61 6.82 -7.21
CA THR A 183 -2.96 8.03 -6.70
C THR A 183 -2.10 8.72 -7.76
N TYR A 184 -1.55 7.98 -8.74
CA TYR A 184 -0.81 8.54 -9.87
C TYR A 184 -1.71 9.44 -10.72
N HIS A 185 -2.95 9.01 -10.98
CA HIS A 185 -3.91 9.82 -11.73
C HIS A 185 -4.58 10.89 -10.87
N MET A 186 -4.77 10.67 -9.57
CA MET A 186 -5.27 11.71 -8.65
C MET A 186 -4.37 12.94 -8.65
N ILE A 187 -3.07 12.75 -8.47
CA ILE A 187 -2.12 13.87 -8.42
C ILE A 187 -2.07 14.61 -9.76
N GLN A 188 -2.01 13.89 -10.88
CA GLN A 188 -2.06 14.51 -12.21
C GLN A 188 -3.30 15.35 -12.41
N ASN A 189 -4.45 14.88 -11.93
CA ASN A 189 -5.70 15.62 -12.05
C ASN A 189 -5.69 16.88 -11.18
N LEU A 190 -5.18 16.81 -9.95
CA LEU A 190 -5.04 17.98 -9.09
C LEU A 190 -4.10 19.03 -9.68
N PHE A 191 -2.96 18.62 -10.24
CA PHE A 191 -2.04 19.53 -10.95
C PHE A 191 -2.69 20.20 -12.17
N LYS A 192 -3.53 19.48 -12.92
CA LYS A 192 -4.21 20.01 -14.12
C LYS A 192 -5.37 20.93 -13.77
N ALA A 193 -6.15 20.56 -12.75
CA ALA A 193 -7.34 21.29 -12.33
C ALA A 193 -6.97 22.55 -11.55
N ASN A 194 -5.93 22.47 -10.73
CA ASN A 194 -5.59 23.50 -9.77
C ASN A 194 -4.11 23.85 -9.82
N SER A 195 -3.86 25.15 -9.91
CA SER A 195 -2.57 25.80 -9.64
C SER A 195 -2.00 25.58 -8.21
N ILE A 196 -2.51 24.62 -7.45
CA ILE A 196 -2.14 24.32 -6.04
C ILE A 196 -0.65 24.02 -5.89
N PHE A 197 -0.04 23.47 -6.94
CA PHE A 197 1.37 23.10 -6.94
C PHE A 197 2.26 24.06 -7.76
N LEU A 198 1.80 25.29 -8.03
CA LEU A 198 2.55 26.30 -8.79
C LEU A 198 3.91 26.68 -8.17
N ASN A 199 4.13 26.39 -6.89
CA ASN A 199 5.41 26.66 -6.20
C ASN A 199 6.35 25.44 -6.21
N SER A 200 5.98 24.33 -6.85
CA SER A 200 6.87 23.19 -7.00
C SER A 200 7.91 23.51 -8.07
N THR A 201 9.12 23.87 -7.63
CA THR A 201 10.27 24.23 -8.49
C THR A 201 10.89 23.04 -9.20
N ALA A 202 10.43 21.82 -8.91
CA ALA A 202 10.87 20.61 -9.56
C ALA A 202 9.89 20.27 -10.69
N PRO A 203 10.35 20.07 -11.94
CA PRO A 203 9.51 19.43 -12.94
C PRO A 203 9.12 18.05 -12.39
N MET A 204 7.83 17.85 -12.09
CA MET A 204 7.24 16.56 -11.70
C MET A 204 7.24 15.60 -12.91
N ALA A 205 8.42 15.37 -13.50
CA ALA A 205 8.59 14.68 -14.77
C ALA A 205 8.24 13.19 -14.69
N SER A 206 8.14 12.62 -13.49
CA SER A 206 7.92 11.17 -13.31
C SER A 206 6.65 10.78 -12.54
N PHE A 207 5.96 11.71 -11.85
CA PHE A 207 4.80 11.43 -10.96
C PHE A 207 4.97 10.14 -10.12
N THR A 208 6.21 9.81 -9.74
CA THR A 208 6.52 8.59 -8.98
C THR A 208 6.01 8.71 -7.55
N LEU A 209 5.84 7.59 -6.87
CA LEU A 209 5.46 7.58 -5.46
C LEU A 209 6.42 8.43 -4.62
N SER A 210 7.73 8.32 -4.85
CA SER A 210 8.75 9.15 -4.18
C SER A 210 8.53 10.65 -4.36
N ALA A 211 8.16 11.08 -5.58
CA ALA A 211 7.95 12.48 -5.91
C ALA A 211 6.65 12.99 -5.27
N LEU A 212 5.60 12.16 -5.30
CA LEU A 212 4.33 12.43 -4.63
C LEU A 212 4.52 12.58 -3.11
N LEU A 213 5.23 11.66 -2.46
CA LEU A 213 5.50 11.72 -1.03
C LEU A 213 6.30 12.97 -0.65
N ALA A 214 7.30 13.33 -1.45
CA ALA A 214 8.10 14.54 -1.24
C ALA A 214 7.24 15.81 -1.35
N GLU A 215 6.39 15.90 -2.37
CA GLU A 215 5.46 17.02 -2.56
C GLU A 215 4.44 17.13 -1.41
N LEU A 216 3.94 15.99 -0.93
CA LEU A 216 3.03 15.93 0.21
C LEU A 216 3.73 16.14 1.56
N LYS A 217 5.07 16.26 1.57
CA LYS A 217 5.91 16.30 2.78
C LYS A 217 5.67 15.11 3.71
N CYS A 218 5.35 13.96 3.14
CA CYS A 218 5.26 12.71 3.87
C CYS A 218 6.69 12.29 4.27
N PRO A 219 6.98 12.04 5.55
CA PRO A 219 8.30 11.56 5.96
C PRO A 219 8.54 10.14 5.43
N TYR A 220 9.62 9.97 4.67
CA TYR A 220 10.10 8.67 4.23
C TYR A 220 11.62 8.72 4.04
N LYS A 221 12.29 7.59 4.23
CA LYS A 221 13.69 7.44 3.82
C LYS A 221 13.67 6.88 2.41
N ARG A 222 14.57 7.33 1.53
CA ARG A 222 14.68 6.76 0.18
C ARG A 222 14.89 5.24 0.18
N SER A 223 15.51 4.72 1.23
CA SER A 223 15.69 3.30 1.47
C SER A 223 14.40 2.54 1.76
N ASP A 224 13.32 3.21 2.15
CA ASP A 224 12.05 2.57 2.48
C ASP A 224 11.26 2.19 1.21
N LEU A 225 11.55 2.80 0.07
CA LEU A 225 10.89 2.52 -1.21
C LEU A 225 11.44 1.25 -1.88
N HIS A 226 10.67 0.68 -2.81
CA HIS A 226 10.94 -0.62 -3.44
C HIS A 226 10.85 -1.81 -2.47
N ASN A 227 10.04 -1.63 -1.43
CA ASN A 227 9.53 -2.70 -0.58
C ASN A 227 8.01 -2.63 -0.71
N ALA A 228 7.38 -3.70 -1.17
CA ALA A 228 5.97 -3.64 -1.58
C ALA A 228 5.05 -3.19 -0.42
N GLY A 229 5.30 -3.68 0.80
CA GLY A 229 4.54 -3.31 2.00
C GLY A 229 4.69 -1.83 2.36
N ASN A 230 5.92 -1.30 2.28
CA ASN A 230 6.16 0.12 2.47
C ASN A 230 5.45 0.95 1.40
N ASP A 231 5.56 0.57 0.13
CA ASP A 231 4.97 1.30 -0.99
C ASP A 231 3.43 1.28 -0.94
N ALA A 232 2.83 0.15 -0.51
CA ALA A 232 1.40 0.06 -0.25
C ALA A 232 0.95 1.03 0.87
N THR A 233 1.68 1.09 1.98
CA THR A 233 1.37 1.98 3.13
C THR A 233 1.57 3.45 2.78
N PHE A 234 2.69 3.79 2.15
CA PHE A 234 2.93 5.15 1.67
C PHE A 234 1.91 5.59 0.62
N THR A 235 1.40 4.66 -0.20
CA THR A 235 0.30 4.95 -1.13
C THR A 235 -0.99 5.32 -0.40
N LEU A 236 -1.34 4.65 0.70
CA LEU A 236 -2.47 5.09 1.55
C LEU A 236 -2.21 6.46 2.15
N HIS A 237 -1.02 6.69 2.74
CA HIS A 237 -0.65 8.01 3.27
C HIS A 237 -0.82 9.09 2.22
N ALA A 238 -0.34 8.85 0.99
CA ALA A 238 -0.47 9.77 -0.11
C ALA A 238 -1.95 10.02 -0.48
N MET A 239 -2.77 8.97 -0.56
CA MET A 239 -4.21 9.10 -0.84
C MET A 239 -4.92 9.97 0.21
N LEU A 240 -4.67 9.73 1.50
CA LEU A 240 -5.25 10.52 2.60
C LEU A 240 -4.84 11.99 2.50
N MET A 241 -3.54 12.24 2.30
CA MET A 241 -2.98 13.59 2.18
C MET A 241 -3.51 14.33 0.94
N LEU A 242 -3.74 13.65 -0.19
CA LEU A 242 -4.38 14.23 -1.37
C LEU A 242 -5.83 14.61 -1.10
N ALA A 243 -6.59 13.75 -0.40
CA ALA A 243 -7.96 14.03 -0.02
C ALA A 243 -8.04 15.24 0.94
N ILE A 244 -7.15 15.31 1.95
CA ILE A 244 -7.01 16.46 2.86
C ILE A 244 -6.74 17.75 2.07
N LYS A 245 -5.70 17.76 1.23
CA LYS A 245 -5.34 18.96 0.44
C LYS A 245 -6.46 19.41 -0.50
N SER A 246 -7.15 18.46 -1.12
CA SER A 246 -8.30 18.75 -1.98
C SER A 246 -9.42 19.41 -1.18
N ALA A 247 -9.77 18.87 -0.03
CA ALA A 247 -10.79 19.45 0.86
C ALA A 247 -10.40 20.83 1.38
N GLU A 248 -9.14 21.06 1.75
CA GLU A 248 -8.63 22.38 2.19
C GLU A 248 -8.66 23.45 1.10
N SER A 249 -8.63 23.05 -0.17
CA SER A 249 -8.63 23.98 -1.31
C SER A 249 -10.01 24.50 -1.71
N ARG A 250 -11.08 24.07 -1.02
CA ARG A 250 -12.45 24.40 -1.35
C ARG A 250 -13.26 24.76 -0.10
N GLU A 251 -14.41 25.41 -0.32
CA GLU A 251 -15.37 25.60 0.75
C GLU A 251 -16.04 24.26 1.08
N ILE A 252 -16.06 23.95 2.38
CA ILE A 252 -16.64 22.72 2.93
C ILE A 252 -17.59 23.05 4.08
N GLY A 253 -18.65 22.25 4.19
CA GLY A 253 -19.67 22.38 5.22
C GLY A 253 -19.17 22.03 6.63
N PRO A 254 -19.99 22.24 7.67
CA PRO A 254 -19.60 21.96 9.06
C PRO A 254 -19.24 20.48 9.30
N ILE A 255 -20.00 19.56 8.72
CA ILE A 255 -19.79 18.10 8.86
C ILE A 255 -18.48 17.68 8.17
N GLU A 256 -18.29 18.10 6.93
CA GLU A 256 -17.06 17.83 6.15
C GLU A 256 -15.83 18.39 6.87
N ARG A 257 -15.95 19.57 7.50
CA ARG A 257 -14.88 20.19 8.29
C ARG A 257 -14.52 19.37 9.52
N GLU A 258 -15.52 18.86 10.25
CA GLU A 258 -15.26 17.99 11.39
C GLU A 258 -14.56 16.68 10.97
N ASN A 259 -15.00 16.08 9.85
CA ASN A 259 -14.36 14.90 9.28
C ASN A 259 -12.93 15.16 8.78
N LEU A 260 -12.68 16.35 8.23
CA LEU A 260 -11.34 16.78 7.85
C LEU A 260 -10.41 16.82 9.06
N GLU A 261 -10.87 17.35 10.21
CA GLU A 261 -10.07 17.38 11.44
C GLU A 261 -9.86 15.98 12.03
N ARG A 262 -10.86 15.10 12.00
CA ARG A 262 -10.69 13.66 12.34
C ARG A 262 -9.60 13.02 11.48
N LEU A 263 -9.67 13.24 10.17
CA LEU A 263 -8.75 12.64 9.21
C LEU A 263 -7.33 13.18 9.37
N LYS A 264 -7.17 14.48 9.63
CA LYS A 264 -5.87 15.09 9.94
C LYS A 264 -5.27 14.49 11.21
N ALA A 265 -6.05 14.35 12.28
CA ALA A 265 -5.58 13.75 13.52
C ALA A 265 -5.10 12.31 13.31
N LEU A 266 -5.87 11.49 12.59
CA LEU A 266 -5.47 10.12 12.23
C LEU A 266 -4.21 10.11 11.37
N THR A 267 -4.19 10.88 10.29
CA THR A 267 -3.07 10.92 9.34
C THR A 267 -1.78 11.38 10.04
N GLN A 268 -1.87 12.34 10.96
CA GLN A 268 -0.72 12.81 11.72
C GLN A 268 -0.08 11.71 12.57
N VAL A 269 -0.88 10.84 13.18
CA VAL A 269 -0.39 9.69 13.97
C VAL A 269 0.26 8.63 13.07
N GLU A 270 -0.30 8.39 11.87
CA GLU A 270 0.28 7.45 10.91
C GLU A 270 1.64 7.90 10.36
N LEU A 271 1.81 9.21 10.17
CA LEU A 271 3.04 9.80 9.65
C LEU A 271 4.14 9.94 10.71
N ASP A 272 3.88 9.66 11.98
CA ASP A 272 4.88 9.76 13.05
C ASP A 272 5.94 8.65 12.94
N GLU A 273 7.20 9.04 12.73
CA GLU A 273 8.34 8.13 12.56
C GLU A 273 8.67 7.27 13.79
N CYS A 274 8.22 7.67 14.99
CA CYS A 274 8.53 6.95 16.24
C CYS A 274 7.89 5.55 16.30
N THR A 275 6.96 5.27 15.39
CA THR A 275 6.09 4.09 15.42
C THR A 275 6.46 3.04 14.37
N ARG A 276 7.60 3.20 13.68
CA ARG A 276 8.08 2.27 12.66
C ARG A 276 8.41 0.90 13.28
N TRP A 277 8.04 -0.16 12.58
CA TRP A 277 8.44 -1.52 12.92
C TRP A 277 9.97 -1.63 12.86
N LYS A 278 10.54 -2.32 13.84
CA LYS A 278 11.98 -2.50 13.96
C LYS A 278 12.35 -3.91 13.51
N PRO A 279 13.26 -4.04 12.53
CA PRO A 279 13.86 -5.30 12.13
C PRO A 279 14.25 -6.19 13.29
N THR A 280 13.62 -7.36 13.38
CA THR A 280 14.03 -8.43 14.30
C THR A 280 15.17 -9.26 13.70
N ARG A 281 15.33 -9.27 12.38
CA ARG A 281 16.45 -9.93 11.70
C ARG A 281 17.57 -8.91 11.56
N ILE A 282 18.63 -9.09 12.35
CA ILE A 282 19.91 -8.44 12.06
C ILE A 282 20.30 -8.95 10.68
N ALA A 283 20.31 -8.07 9.67
CA ALA A 283 20.85 -8.41 8.37
C ALA A 283 22.27 -8.93 8.58
N VAL A 284 22.47 -10.24 8.38
CA VAL A 284 23.79 -10.87 8.42
C VAL A 284 24.49 -10.44 7.13
N GLY A 285 24.94 -9.19 7.10
CA GLY A 285 25.25 -8.50 5.85
C GLY A 285 26.12 -7.26 6.02
N PHE A 286 26.89 -7.19 7.10
CA PHE A 286 28.13 -6.42 7.12
C PHE A 286 29.26 -7.38 7.46
N TYR A 287 29.81 -8.05 6.45
CA TYR A 287 31.21 -8.45 6.52
C TYR A 287 32.01 -7.15 6.54
N ALA A 288 32.40 -6.69 7.72
CA ALA A 288 33.44 -5.69 7.86
C ALA A 288 34.72 -6.26 7.23
N PRO A 289 35.35 -5.60 6.24
CA PRO A 289 36.64 -6.02 5.74
C PRO A 289 37.69 -5.62 6.77
N GLY A 290 38.02 -6.54 7.67
CA GLY A 290 39.11 -6.33 8.61
C GLY A 290 38.88 -6.97 9.98
N SER A 291 39.15 -8.25 10.09
CA SER A 291 39.63 -8.83 11.34
C SER A 291 40.57 -10.00 10.99
N PRO A 292 41.86 -9.95 11.38
CA PRO A 292 42.84 -10.94 10.99
C PRO A 292 42.64 -12.24 11.76
N ASN A 293 42.89 -13.34 11.05
CA ASN A 293 43.18 -14.70 11.53
C ASN A 293 43.35 -14.84 13.05
N GLN A 294 42.45 -15.60 13.68
CA GLN A 294 42.88 -16.45 14.79
C GLN A 294 42.89 -17.91 14.32
N SER A 295 44.13 -18.36 14.20
CA SER A 295 44.60 -19.70 13.93
C SER A 295 43.94 -20.77 14.77
N ASN A 296 43.63 -21.87 14.10
CA ASN A 296 43.63 -23.22 14.66
C ASN A 296 44.82 -23.44 15.60
N SER A 297 44.55 -23.82 16.85
CA SER A 297 45.45 -24.70 17.60
C SER A 297 44.65 -25.89 18.12
N LYS A 298 44.92 -27.02 17.48
CA LYS A 298 44.46 -28.36 17.83
C LYS A 298 44.87 -28.69 19.26
N THR A 299 43.92 -29.20 20.02
CA THR A 299 44.14 -30.09 21.15
C THR A 299 44.82 -31.36 20.64
N GLN A 300 46.01 -31.66 21.15
CA GLN A 300 46.57 -33.01 21.16
C GLN A 300 46.81 -33.41 22.60
N SER A 301 46.06 -34.41 23.06
CA SER A 301 46.37 -35.26 24.19
C SER A 301 47.38 -36.33 23.76
N ASN A 302 48.48 -36.51 24.51
CA ASN A 302 48.88 -37.78 25.12
C ASN A 302 50.37 -37.81 25.51
N GLN A 303 50.59 -38.36 26.71
CA GLN A 303 51.82 -38.79 27.38
C GLN A 303 52.65 -37.71 28.09
#